data_AF-L9LBS2-F1
#
_entry.id   AF-L9LBS2-F1
#
_cell.length_a   1.000
_cell.length_b   1.000
_cell.length_c   1.000
_cell.angle_alpha   90.00
_cell.angle_beta   90.00
_cell.angle_gamma   90.00
#
_symmetry.space_group_name_H-M   'P 1'
#
loop_
_entity.id
_entity.type
_entity.pdbx_description
1 polymer ?
#
loop_
_entity_poly.entity_id
_entity_poly.type
_entity_poly.pdbx_seq_one_letter_code
_entity_poly.pdbx_strand_id
1 'polypeptide(L)'
;MLSISDSVTLDPLEHAWMLLALDGKWDSLEGLLTCSPACWAKRDFNASPCLHWAAKHSRQELLAMLVNFANKHQLPVNINARSSAGYTGLHLAAMQGHVEVVKLLVGAYDTDVDIRDYSGGKKASQ
;
A
#
# COMPACT_ATOMS: atom_id res chain seq x y z
N MET A 1 -5.45 -15.38 22.87
CA MET A 1 -6.58 -14.68 22.24
C MET A 1 -6.26 -14.51 20.77
N LEU A 2 -6.78 -15.41 19.95
CA LEU A 2 -6.70 -15.32 18.50
C LEU A 2 -7.83 -14.40 18.07
N SER A 3 -7.52 -13.15 17.70
CA SER A 3 -8.50 -12.35 16.95
C SER A 3 -8.49 -12.88 15.53
N ILE A 4 -9.61 -13.54 15.25
CA ILE A 4 -10.05 -14.08 13.97
C ILE A 4 -9.96 -12.97 12.92
N SER A 5 -9.51 -13.39 11.74
CA SER A 5 -9.66 -12.71 10.47
C SER A 5 -11.08 -12.18 10.28
N ASP A 6 -11.31 -10.92 10.59
CA ASP A 6 -12.55 -10.25 10.23
C ASP A 6 -12.46 -9.81 8.76
N SER A 7 -13.53 -10.17 8.07
CA SER A 7 -13.85 -9.91 6.66
C SER A 7 -13.32 -8.56 6.15
N VAL A 8 -12.87 -8.55 4.88
CA VAL A 8 -12.43 -7.36 4.13
C VAL A 8 -13.63 -6.43 3.84
N THR A 9 -14.24 -5.90 4.89
CA THR A 9 -15.04 -4.67 4.83
C THR A 9 -14.10 -3.58 5.30
N LEU A 10 -13.45 -2.91 4.35
CA LEU A 10 -12.73 -1.67 4.63
C LEU A 10 -13.67 -0.81 5.48
N ASP A 11 -13.18 -0.29 6.61
CA ASP A 11 -13.94 0.66 7.39
C ASP A 11 -14.41 1.80 6.45
N PRO A 12 -15.62 2.37 6.60
CA PRO A 12 -16.09 3.43 5.70
C PRO A 12 -15.08 4.57 5.52
N LEU A 13 -14.30 4.86 6.57
CA LEU A 13 -13.22 5.83 6.50
C LEU A 13 -12.01 5.30 5.73
N GLU A 14 -11.64 4.02 5.92
CA GLU A 14 -10.59 3.38 5.13
C GLU A 14 -10.87 3.44 3.63
N HIS A 15 -12.13 3.16 3.29
CA HIS A 15 -12.62 3.24 1.93
C HIS A 15 -12.57 4.67 1.40
N ALA A 16 -12.99 5.67 2.20
CA ALA A 16 -13.02 7.06 1.81
C ALA A 16 -11.61 7.62 1.52
N TRP A 17 -10.66 7.42 2.44
CA TRP A 17 -9.29 7.91 2.23
C TRP A 17 -8.60 7.17 1.07
N MET A 18 -8.84 5.86 0.92
CA MET A 18 -8.32 5.09 -0.21
C MET A 18 -8.82 5.66 -1.54
N LEU A 19 -10.12 5.97 -1.66
CA LEU A 19 -10.66 6.60 -2.85
C LEU A 19 -10.02 7.97 -3.13
N LEU A 20 -9.84 8.81 -2.12
CA LEU A 20 -9.20 10.12 -2.27
C LEU A 20 -7.74 9.99 -2.73
N ALA A 21 -7.00 9.06 -2.15
CA ALA A 21 -5.62 8.79 -2.54
C ALA A 21 -5.55 8.23 -3.98
N LEU A 22 -6.42 7.29 -4.34
CA LEU A 22 -6.51 6.74 -5.69
C LEU A 22 -6.91 7.79 -6.74
N ASP A 23 -7.66 8.82 -6.35
CA ASP A 23 -8.05 9.95 -7.22
C ASP A 23 -7.01 11.08 -7.22
N GLY A 24 -5.95 10.98 -6.40
CA GLY A 24 -4.92 12.01 -6.27
C GLY A 24 -5.41 13.29 -5.59
N LYS A 25 -6.54 13.24 -4.86
CA LYS A 25 -7.13 14.37 -4.13
C LYS A 25 -6.46 14.56 -2.77
N TRP A 26 -5.19 14.96 -2.79
CA TRP A 26 -4.36 15.11 -1.59
C TRP A 26 -4.88 16.19 -0.62
N ASP A 27 -5.44 17.29 -1.11
CA ASP A 27 -6.00 18.34 -0.26
C ASP A 27 -7.20 17.83 0.55
N SER A 28 -8.08 17.07 -0.11
CA SER A 28 -9.23 16.42 0.54
C SER A 28 -8.77 15.31 1.49
N LEU A 29 -7.72 14.57 1.12
CA LEU A 29 -7.11 13.56 1.98
C LEU A 29 -6.54 14.20 3.26
N GLU A 30 -5.77 15.27 3.14
CA GLU A 30 -5.20 16.00 4.28
C GLU A 30 -6.30 16.62 5.15
N GLY A 31 -7.37 17.16 4.53
CA GLY A 31 -8.56 17.62 5.25
C GLY A 31 -9.24 16.50 6.05
N LEU A 32 -9.44 15.33 5.43
CA LEU A 32 -10.02 14.16 6.09
C LEU A 32 -9.19 13.69 7.29
N LEU A 33 -7.85 13.66 7.13
CA LEU A 33 -6.93 13.28 8.21
C LEU A 33 -6.87 14.31 9.35
N THR A 34 -7.00 15.60 9.02
CA THR A 34 -7.00 16.68 10.00
C THR A 34 -8.29 16.70 10.81
N CYS A 35 -9.44 16.47 10.17
CA CYS A 35 -10.73 16.41 10.85
C CYS A 35 -10.87 15.19 11.76
N SER A 36 -10.15 14.11 11.46
CA SER A 36 -10.30 12.84 12.18
C SER A 36 -8.94 12.24 12.56
N PRO A 37 -8.23 12.82 13.56
CA PRO A 37 -6.93 12.33 13.98
C PRO A 37 -6.97 11.00 14.75
N ALA A 38 -8.09 10.69 15.39
CA ALA A 38 -8.24 9.49 16.21
C ALA A 38 -8.27 8.17 15.41
N CYS A 39 -8.65 8.23 14.14
CA CYS A 39 -8.85 7.04 13.31
C CYS A 39 -7.56 6.50 12.68
N TRP A 40 -6.52 7.32 12.54
CA TRP A 40 -5.19 6.82 12.15
C TRP A 40 -4.26 6.62 13.36
N ALA A 41 -4.64 7.12 14.54
CA ALA A 41 -4.00 6.78 15.81
C ALA A 41 -4.31 5.34 16.26
N LYS A 42 -5.50 4.82 15.90
CA LYS A 42 -5.70 3.37 15.79
C LYS A 42 -4.76 2.91 14.69
N ARG A 43 -3.80 2.04 15.02
CA ARG A 43 -2.65 1.65 14.18
C ARG A 43 -3.02 0.93 12.86
N ASP A 44 -4.24 1.10 12.39
CA ASP A 44 -4.83 0.43 11.22
C ASP A 44 -4.75 1.29 9.96
N PHE A 45 -4.20 2.53 10.05
CA PHE A 45 -3.86 3.29 8.84
C PHE A 45 -2.74 2.59 8.07
N ASN A 46 -3.13 1.72 7.14
CA ASN A 46 -2.22 0.95 6.32
C ASN A 46 -2.27 1.44 4.88
N ALA A 47 -1.17 2.02 4.39
CA ALA A 47 -1.03 2.42 2.99
C ALA A 47 -0.90 1.22 2.03
N SER A 48 -0.63 0.01 2.54
CA SER A 48 -0.30 -1.15 1.71
C SER A 48 -1.36 -1.52 0.66
N PRO A 49 -2.68 -1.56 0.93
CA PRO A 49 -3.67 -1.83 -0.11
C PRO A 49 -3.60 -0.83 -1.27
N CYS A 50 -3.37 0.45 -0.99
CA CYS A 50 -3.16 1.48 -2.00
C CYS A 50 -1.85 1.28 -2.76
N LEU A 51 -0.78 0.86 -2.08
CA LEU A 51 0.49 0.50 -2.72
C LEU A 51 0.35 -0.70 -3.65
N HIS A 52 -0.38 -1.74 -3.23
CA HIS A 52 -0.70 -2.90 -4.08
C HIS A 52 -1.46 -2.46 -5.33
N TRP A 53 -2.44 -1.57 -5.18
CA TRP A 53 -3.20 -1.02 -6.30
C TRP A 53 -2.32 -0.20 -7.24
N ALA A 54 -1.53 0.73 -6.71
CA ALA A 54 -0.61 1.55 -7.49
C ALA A 54 0.39 0.67 -8.26
N ALA A 55 0.90 -0.37 -7.61
CA ALA A 55 1.83 -1.31 -8.22
C ALA A 55 1.20 -2.18 -9.30
N LYS A 56 -0.05 -2.60 -9.12
CA LYS A 56 -0.81 -3.39 -10.11
C LYS A 56 -1.16 -2.59 -11.37
N HIS A 57 -1.38 -1.28 -11.25
CA HIS A 57 -1.89 -0.42 -12.32
C HIS A 57 -0.85 0.52 -12.95
N SER A 58 0.46 0.28 -12.74
CA SER A 58 1.55 1.14 -13.22
C SER A 58 1.41 2.61 -12.83
N ARG A 59 0.99 2.88 -11.58
CA ARG A 59 0.88 4.26 -11.07
C ARG A 59 2.08 4.61 -10.19
N GLN A 60 3.26 4.73 -10.80
CA GLN A 60 4.50 5.07 -10.08
C GLN A 60 4.42 6.42 -9.36
N GLU A 61 3.76 7.44 -9.95
CA GLU A 61 3.58 8.75 -9.32
C GLU A 61 2.70 8.64 -8.08
N LEU A 62 1.61 7.86 -8.16
CA LEU A 62 0.75 7.61 -7.01
C LEU A 62 1.52 6.91 -5.89
N LEU A 63 2.34 5.91 -6.22
CA LEU A 63 3.15 5.18 -5.27
C LEU A 63 4.11 6.13 -4.54
N ALA A 64 4.83 6.97 -5.28
CA ALA A 64 5.73 7.97 -4.72
C ALA A 64 5.00 8.98 -3.82
N MET A 65 3.84 9.48 -4.28
CA MET A 65 3.04 10.42 -3.50
C MET A 65 2.50 9.79 -2.21
N LEU A 66 2.01 8.54 -2.25
CA LEU A 66 1.55 7.81 -1.07
C LEU A 66 2.65 7.65 -0.03
N VAL A 67 3.85 7.24 -0.44
CA VAL A 67 4.98 7.05 0.49
C VAL A 67 5.43 8.39 1.05
N ASN A 68 5.56 9.43 0.21
CA ASN A 68 5.95 10.76 0.66
C ASN A 68 4.93 11.34 1.65
N PHE A 69 3.65 11.20 1.35
CA PHE A 69 2.56 11.64 2.20
C PHE A 69 2.59 10.90 3.55
N ALA A 70 2.71 9.58 3.53
CA ALA A 70 2.79 8.80 4.76
C ALA A 70 4.03 9.14 5.58
N ASN A 71 5.19 9.36 4.97
CA ASN A 71 6.39 9.83 5.66
C ASN A 71 6.19 11.21 6.29
N LYS A 72 5.59 12.17 5.56
CA LYS A 72 5.27 13.52 6.06
C LYS A 72 4.40 13.47 7.31
N HIS A 73 3.42 12.57 7.32
CA HIS A 73 2.46 12.40 8.42
C HIS A 73 2.87 11.31 9.43
N GLN A 74 4.07 10.74 9.32
CA GLN A 74 4.60 9.67 10.19
C GLN A 74 3.67 8.45 10.29
N LEU A 75 3.01 8.14 9.18
CA LEU A 75 2.10 7.00 9.05
C LEU A 75 2.90 5.74 8.73
N PRO A 76 2.53 4.58 9.30
CA PRO A 76 3.24 3.34 9.03
C PRO A 76 3.03 2.92 7.57
N VAL A 77 4.14 2.77 6.84
CA VAL A 77 4.15 2.22 5.48
C VAL A 77 4.91 0.91 5.49
N ASN A 78 4.21 -0.18 5.17
CA ASN A 78 4.87 -1.45 4.92
C ASN A 78 4.89 -1.72 3.42
N ILE A 79 6.03 -1.40 2.78
CA ILE A 79 6.30 -1.65 1.36
C ILE A 79 6.28 -3.17 1.05
N ASN A 80 6.68 -3.96 2.03
CA ASN A 80 6.78 -5.42 1.98
C ASN A 80 5.48 -6.13 2.43
N ALA A 81 4.40 -5.38 2.65
CA ALA A 81 3.14 -5.95 3.08
C ALA A 81 2.58 -6.93 2.04
N ARG A 82 2.01 -8.01 2.56
CA ARG A 82 1.36 -9.04 1.76
C ARG A 82 -0.13 -8.75 1.69
N SER A 83 -0.69 -8.86 0.49
CA SER A 83 -2.14 -8.93 0.30
C SER A 83 -2.71 -10.22 0.91
N SER A 84 -4.03 -10.35 0.94
CA SER A 84 -4.73 -11.58 1.35
C SER A 84 -4.30 -12.81 0.53
N ALA A 85 -3.88 -12.61 -0.72
CA ALA A 85 -3.32 -13.65 -1.59
C ALA A 85 -1.81 -13.91 -1.39
N GLY A 86 -1.15 -13.17 -0.49
CA GLY A 86 0.28 -13.33 -0.20
C GLY A 86 1.20 -12.50 -1.09
N TYR A 87 0.67 -11.74 -2.03
CA TYR A 87 1.47 -10.92 -2.94
C TYR A 87 1.87 -9.59 -2.31
N THR A 88 3.14 -9.20 -2.46
CA THR A 88 3.62 -7.84 -2.16
C THR A 88 3.35 -6.89 -3.32
N GLY A 89 3.54 -5.58 -3.11
CA GLY A 89 3.47 -4.60 -4.20
C GLY A 89 4.44 -4.97 -5.35
N LEU A 90 5.63 -5.46 -5.01
CA LEU A 90 6.62 -5.89 -5.98
C LEU A 90 6.17 -7.10 -6.81
N HIS A 91 5.53 -8.12 -6.19
CA HIS A 91 4.94 -9.24 -6.95
C HIS A 91 3.94 -8.73 -8.00
N LEU A 92 3.05 -7.81 -7.60
CA LEU A 92 2.03 -7.28 -8.50
C LEU A 92 2.65 -6.47 -9.64
N ALA A 93 3.67 -5.65 -9.36
CA ALA A 93 4.39 -4.91 -10.40
C ALA A 93 5.10 -5.84 -11.38
N ALA A 94 5.81 -6.85 -10.88
CA ALA A 94 6.55 -7.83 -11.68
C ALA A 94 5.60 -8.68 -12.55
N MET A 95 4.50 -9.19 -11.98
CA MET A 95 3.50 -9.99 -12.70
C MET A 95 2.83 -9.22 -13.84
N GLN A 96 2.69 -7.90 -13.72
CA GLN A 96 2.08 -7.05 -14.73
C GLN A 96 3.10 -6.47 -15.73
N GLY A 97 4.40 -6.67 -15.51
CA GLY A 97 5.45 -6.13 -16.36
C GLY A 97 5.71 -4.63 -16.18
N HIS A 98 5.32 -4.06 -15.04
CA HIS A 98 5.44 -2.62 -14.76
C HIS A 98 6.85 -2.25 -14.29
N VAL A 99 7.79 -2.23 -15.23
CA VAL A 99 9.23 -2.07 -14.98
C VAL A 99 9.55 -0.81 -14.16
N GLU A 100 8.88 0.32 -14.43
CA GLU A 100 9.15 1.57 -13.70
C GLU A 100 8.72 1.50 -12.24
N VAL A 101 7.61 0.83 -11.94
CA VAL A 101 7.20 0.55 -10.56
C VAL A 101 8.18 -0.40 -9.88
N VAL A 102 8.66 -1.43 -10.58
CA VAL A 102 9.68 -2.36 -10.05
C VAL A 102 10.97 -1.62 -9.70
N LYS A 103 11.47 -0.77 -10.61
CA LYS A 103 12.65 0.08 -10.36
C LYS A 103 12.45 1.00 -9.16
N LEU A 104 11.27 1.61 -9.04
CA LEU A 104 10.93 2.48 -7.91
C LEU A 104 10.91 1.69 -6.60
N LEU A 105 10.26 0.52 -6.57
CA LEU A 105 10.21 -0.35 -5.40
C LEU A 105 11.58 -0.85 -4.97
N VAL A 106 12.38 -1.39 -5.90
CA VAL A 106 13.69 -1.99 -5.58
C VAL A 106 14.77 -0.93 -5.36
N GLY A 107 14.72 0.19 -6.09
CA GLY A 107 15.78 1.20 -6.08
C GLY A 107 15.55 2.34 -5.09
N ALA A 108 14.30 2.74 -4.84
CA ALA A 108 13.99 3.89 -3.98
C ALA A 108 13.45 3.48 -2.60
N TYR A 109 12.98 2.24 -2.44
CA TYR A 109 12.45 1.74 -1.18
C TYR A 109 13.19 0.48 -0.73
N ASP A 110 13.27 0.25 0.58
CA ASP A 110 13.91 -0.93 1.19
C ASP A 110 13.02 -2.18 1.02
N THR A 111 12.76 -2.53 -0.24
CA THR A 111 11.90 -3.63 -0.63
C THR A 111 12.67 -4.94 -0.57
N ASP A 112 12.12 -5.91 0.16
CA ASP A 112 12.66 -7.26 0.21
C ASP A 112 12.20 -8.03 -1.02
N VAL A 113 13.16 -8.27 -1.92
CA VAL A 113 12.96 -8.97 -3.19
C VAL A 113 12.86 -10.49 -3.04
N ASP A 114 13.21 -11.03 -1.87
CA ASP A 114 13.22 -12.46 -1.58
C ASP A 114 11.93 -12.96 -0.93
N ILE A 115 10.99 -12.05 -0.61
CA ILE A 115 9.65 -12.42 -0.15
C ILE A 115 8.99 -13.31 -1.20
N ARG A 116 8.49 -14.47 -0.75
CA ARG A 116 7.76 -15.44 -1.55
C ARG A 116 6.26 -15.35 -1.34
N ASP A 117 5.46 -15.46 -2.38
CA ASP A 117 4.01 -15.59 -2.27
C ASP A 117 3.57 -16.86 -1.48
N TYR A 118 2.28 -17.00 -1.17
CA TYR A 118 1.79 -18.17 -0.40
C TYR A 118 1.87 -19.49 -1.19
N SER A 119 2.11 -19.44 -2.50
CA SER A 119 2.32 -20.64 -3.32
C SER A 119 3.75 -21.20 -3.19
N GLY A 120 4.66 -20.49 -2.50
CA GLY A 120 6.05 -20.90 -2.29
C GLY A 120 6.95 -20.77 -3.52
N GLY A 121 6.38 -20.42 -4.69
CA GLY A 121 7.03 -20.59 -5.99
C GLY A 121 7.74 -19.37 -6.55
N LYS A 122 7.21 -18.15 -6.34
CA LYS A 122 7.76 -16.95 -6.99
C LYS A 122 8.37 -15.99 -5.99
N LYS A 123 9.62 -15.56 -6.25
CA LYS A 123 10.21 -14.41 -5.58
C LYS A 123 9.49 -13.15 -6.06
N ALA A 124 9.42 -12.11 -5.25
CA ALA A 124 8.84 -10.84 -5.67
C ALA A 124 9.48 -10.27 -6.96
N SER A 125 10.74 -10.62 -7.23
CA SER A 125 11.51 -10.24 -8.43
C SER A 125 11.28 -11.10 -9.69
N GLN A 126 10.50 -12.20 -9.64
CA GLN A 126 10.37 -13.20 -10.73
C GLN A 126 8.92 -13.51 -11.13
#